data_AF-A0A651I597-F1
#
_entry.id   AF-A0A651I597-F1
#
_cell.length_a   1.000
_cell.length_b   1.000
_cell.length_c   1.000
_cell.angle_alpha   90.00
_cell.angle_beta   90.00
_cell.angle_gamma   90.00
#
_symmetry.space_group_name_H-M   'P 1'
#
loop_
_entity.id
_entity.type
_entity.pdbx_description
1 polymer ?
#
loop_
_entity_poly.entity_id
_entity_poly.type
_entity_poly.pdbx_seq_one_letter_code
_entity_poly.pdbx_strand_id
1 'polypeptide(L)'
;MSLSPANTAIAGLQILNSADARAVLDQMVAAVQQWQHTVETEHTKRTAITAHEQKWLAAIETDRQVLLTYLDRSFDERADNFCRLFDSLDQAMTTETTQVGDILSAITTLAMTNPFSELRDVATVTANLHDKDHEW
;
A
#
# COMPACT_ATOMS: atom_id res chain seq x y z
N MET A 1 -13.64 24.36 -4.08
CA MET A 1 -14.69 23.93 -5.02
C MET A 1 -16.02 24.31 -4.40
N SER A 2 -16.59 25.42 -4.87
CA SER A 2 -17.76 26.08 -4.28
C SER A 2 -19.04 25.37 -4.71
N LEU A 3 -19.71 24.68 -3.79
CA LEU A 3 -21.08 24.21 -4.01
C LEU A 3 -22.03 25.28 -3.47
N SER A 4 -22.67 25.95 -4.41
CA SER A 4 -23.70 26.98 -4.22
C SER A 4 -24.83 26.48 -3.33
N PRO A 5 -25.33 27.27 -2.37
CA PRO A 5 -26.48 26.89 -1.57
C PRO A 5 -27.74 27.17 -2.40
N ALA A 6 -28.36 26.14 -2.96
CA ALA A 6 -29.76 26.24 -3.37
C ALA A 6 -30.63 26.23 -2.10
N ASN A 7 -30.66 27.36 -1.42
CA ASN A 7 -31.63 27.69 -0.40
C ASN A 7 -32.99 27.89 -1.07
N THR A 8 -33.73 26.82 -1.32
CA THR A 8 -35.12 26.90 -1.78
C THR A 8 -36.01 26.94 -0.54
N ALA A 9 -36.22 28.15 -0.03
CA ALA A 9 -37.25 28.41 0.96
C ALA A 9 -38.58 27.87 0.43
N ILE A 10 -39.26 27.02 1.22
CA ILE A 10 -40.65 26.65 0.98
C ILE A 10 -41.48 27.89 1.32
N ALA A 11 -41.57 28.81 0.35
CA ALA A 11 -42.55 29.88 0.40
C ALA A 11 -43.92 29.20 0.38
N GLY A 12 -44.70 29.39 1.46
CA GLY A 12 -46.03 28.82 1.59
C GLY A 12 -46.92 29.25 0.41
N LEU A 13 -47.10 28.33 -0.54
CA LEU A 13 -48.00 28.51 -1.68
C LEU A 13 -49.42 28.21 -1.18
N GLN A 14 -50.21 29.26 -0.96
CA GLN A 14 -51.67 29.12 -0.96
C GLN A 14 -52.09 28.79 -2.39
N ILE A 15 -52.73 27.64 -2.60
CA ILE A 15 -53.23 27.24 -3.92
C ILE A 15 -54.39 28.18 -4.27
N LEU A 16 -54.16 29.16 -5.14
CA LEU A 16 -55.15 30.15 -5.52
C LEU A 16 -55.79 29.82 -6.88
N ASN A 17 -55.14 29.03 -7.74
CA ASN A 17 -55.71 28.54 -9.00
C ASN A 17 -55.04 27.24 -9.53
N SER A 18 -55.51 26.75 -10.69
CA SER A 18 -55.01 25.52 -11.32
C SER A 18 -53.60 25.61 -11.91
N ALA A 19 -53.09 26.81 -12.21
CA ALA A 19 -51.71 26.99 -12.65
C ALA A 19 -50.72 26.78 -11.48
N ASP A 20 -51.08 27.21 -10.26
CA ASP A 20 -50.29 26.97 -9.06
C ASP A 20 -50.20 25.47 -8.73
N ALA A 21 -51.32 24.74 -8.89
CA ALA A 21 -51.35 23.29 -8.68
C ALA A 21 -50.45 22.53 -9.67
N ARG A 22 -50.39 22.95 -10.93
CA ARG A 22 -49.47 22.40 -11.93
C ARG A 22 -48.01 22.70 -11.58
N ALA A 23 -47.71 23.91 -11.15
CA ALA A 23 -46.35 24.30 -10.77
C ALA A 23 -45.83 23.45 -9.58
N VAL A 24 -46.68 23.19 -8.58
CA VAL A 24 -46.33 22.28 -7.47
C VAL A 24 -46.07 20.86 -7.98
N LEU A 25 -46.91 20.33 -8.88
CA LEU A 25 -46.70 19.00 -9.45
C LEU A 25 -45.37 18.93 -10.23
N ASP A 26 -45.07 19.92 -11.07
CA ASP A 26 -43.83 19.98 -11.85
C ASP A 26 -42.61 20.03 -10.91
N GLN A 27 -42.69 20.78 -9.80
CA GLN A 27 -41.64 20.82 -8.77
C GLN A 27 -41.47 19.47 -8.05
N MET A 28 -42.57 18.78 -7.72
CA MET A 28 -42.51 17.45 -7.11
C MET A 28 -41.86 16.43 -8.04
N VAL A 29 -42.22 16.44 -9.32
CA VAL A 29 -41.62 15.56 -10.33
C VAL A 29 -40.13 15.84 -10.47
N ALA A 30 -39.74 17.12 -10.57
CA ALA A 30 -38.34 17.51 -10.63
C ALA A 30 -37.56 17.09 -9.38
N ALA A 31 -38.14 17.25 -8.19
CA ALA A 31 -37.52 16.84 -6.92
C ALA A 31 -37.30 15.32 -6.85
N VAL A 32 -38.28 14.52 -7.30
CA VAL A 32 -38.15 13.06 -7.36
C VAL A 32 -37.08 12.63 -8.36
N GLN A 33 -37.03 13.24 -9.54
CA GLN A 33 -36.00 12.96 -10.54
C GLN A 33 -34.60 13.32 -10.03
N GLN A 34 -34.46 14.48 -9.36
CA GLN A 34 -33.20 14.90 -8.76
C GLN A 34 -32.76 13.95 -7.64
N TRP A 35 -33.69 13.53 -6.78
CA TRP A 35 -33.42 12.55 -5.74
C TRP A 35 -32.95 11.23 -6.33
N GLN A 36 -33.65 10.68 -7.33
CA GLN A 36 -33.26 9.43 -7.98
C GLN A 36 -31.86 9.53 -8.58
N HIS A 37 -31.58 10.60 -9.34
CA HIS A 37 -30.26 10.82 -9.91
C HIS A 37 -29.16 10.92 -8.84
N THR A 38 -29.46 11.59 -7.73
CA THR A 38 -28.53 11.71 -6.60
C THR A 38 -28.26 10.35 -5.97
N VAL A 39 -29.29 9.52 -5.75
CA VAL A 39 -29.14 8.18 -5.20
C VAL A 39 -28.27 7.30 -6.10
N GLU A 40 -28.53 7.27 -7.39
CA GLU A 40 -27.75 6.47 -8.36
C GLU A 40 -26.28 6.93 -8.42
N THR A 41 -26.06 8.25 -8.40
CA THR A 41 -24.73 8.84 -8.40
C THR A 41 -23.96 8.50 -7.12
N GLU A 42 -24.58 8.68 -5.95
CA GLU A 42 -23.95 8.40 -4.67
C GLU A 42 -23.73 6.90 -4.45
N HIS A 43 -24.64 6.05 -4.94
CA HIS A 43 -24.43 4.60 -4.97
C HIS A 43 -23.18 4.25 -5.78
N THR A 44 -23.05 4.78 -7.00
CA THR A 44 -21.89 4.57 -7.86
C THR A 44 -20.59 5.02 -7.19
N LYS A 45 -20.59 6.19 -6.54
CA LYS A 45 -19.43 6.69 -5.80
C LYS A 45 -19.04 5.77 -4.65
N ARG A 46 -20.01 5.29 -3.86
CA ARG A 46 -19.75 4.36 -2.75
C ARG A 46 -19.16 3.04 -3.25
N THR A 47 -19.73 2.48 -4.32
CA THR A 47 -19.18 1.27 -4.95
C THR A 47 -17.74 1.49 -5.42
N ALA A 48 -17.45 2.63 -6.05
CA ALA A 48 -16.10 2.97 -6.47
C ALA A 48 -15.12 3.11 -5.29
N ILE A 49 -15.55 3.76 -4.20
CA ILE A 49 -14.75 3.88 -2.97
C ILE A 49 -14.43 2.49 -2.40
N THR A 50 -15.42 1.62 -2.26
CA THR A 50 -15.21 0.25 -1.76
C THR A 50 -14.29 -0.56 -2.67
N ALA A 51 -14.45 -0.45 -4.00
CA ALA A 51 -13.56 -1.13 -4.94
C ALA A 51 -12.11 -0.63 -4.83
N HIS A 52 -11.92 0.69 -4.66
CA HIS A 52 -10.60 1.26 -4.43
C HIS A 52 -10.02 0.82 -3.09
N GLU A 53 -10.80 0.84 -2.01
CA GLU A 53 -10.38 0.37 -0.69
C GLU A 53 -9.86 -1.07 -0.76
N GLN A 54 -10.61 -1.97 -1.39
CA GLN A 54 -10.20 -3.36 -1.58
C GLN A 54 -8.88 -3.48 -2.35
N LYS A 55 -8.71 -2.69 -3.42
CA LYS A 55 -7.48 -2.66 -4.19
C LYS A 55 -6.29 -2.18 -3.36
N TRP A 56 -6.46 -1.11 -2.58
CA TRP A 56 -5.40 -0.57 -1.73
C TRP A 56 -5.04 -1.53 -0.60
N LEU A 57 -6.02 -2.17 0.03
CA LEU A 57 -5.77 -3.19 1.06
C LEU A 57 -5.00 -4.39 0.49
N ALA A 58 -5.38 -4.86 -0.69
CA ALA A 58 -4.66 -5.95 -1.35
C ALA A 58 -3.22 -5.57 -1.72
N ALA A 59 -3.00 -4.33 -2.15
CA ALA A 59 -1.65 -3.82 -2.42
C ALA A 59 -0.80 -3.76 -1.14
N ILE A 60 -1.33 -3.19 -0.05
CA ILE A 60 -0.64 -3.13 1.26
C ILE A 60 -0.29 -4.54 1.75
N GLU A 61 -1.21 -5.49 1.61
CA GLU A 61 -0.98 -6.87 2.03
C GLU A 61 0.09 -7.56 1.18
N THR A 62 0.12 -7.28 -0.13
CA THR A 62 1.17 -7.78 -1.03
C THR A 62 2.53 -7.20 -0.66
N ASP A 63 2.60 -5.87 -0.46
CA ASP A 63 3.84 -5.19 -0.06
C ASP A 63 4.35 -5.71 1.29
N ARG A 64 3.44 -5.97 2.23
CA ARG A 64 3.76 -6.59 3.53
C ARG A 64 4.40 -7.97 3.35
N GLN A 65 3.82 -8.82 2.50
CA GLN A 65 4.35 -10.16 2.25
C GLN A 65 5.73 -10.13 1.60
N VAL A 66 5.93 -9.24 0.61
CA VAL A 66 7.23 -9.04 -0.02
C VAL A 66 8.27 -8.59 1.01
N LEU A 67 7.94 -7.61 1.84
CA LEU A 67 8.82 -7.10 2.89
C LEU A 67 9.20 -8.21 3.88
N LEU A 68 8.22 -8.96 4.40
CA LEU A 68 8.52 -10.03 5.37
C LEU A 68 9.36 -11.14 4.74
N THR A 69 9.06 -11.54 3.51
CA THR A 69 9.84 -12.58 2.83
C THR A 69 11.28 -12.14 2.58
N TYR A 70 11.50 -10.88 2.20
CA TYR A 70 12.84 -10.30 2.09
C TYR A 70 13.59 -10.36 3.42
N LEU A 71 12.92 -9.96 4.50
CA LEU A 71 13.53 -9.94 5.83
C LEU A 71 13.91 -11.34 6.29
N ASP A 72 13.03 -12.32 6.11
CA ASP A 72 13.33 -13.70 6.49
C ASP A 72 14.56 -14.22 5.73
N ARG A 73 14.59 -14.05 4.40
CA ARG A 73 15.71 -14.55 3.56
C ARG A 73 17.02 -13.84 3.83
N SER A 74 17.03 -12.51 3.82
CA SER A 74 18.26 -11.72 3.98
C SER A 74 18.87 -11.85 5.37
N PHE A 75 18.05 -11.98 6.42
CA PHE A 75 18.58 -12.20 7.76
C PHE A 75 19.05 -13.64 7.98
N ASP A 76 18.37 -14.64 7.43
CA ASP A 76 18.81 -16.04 7.49
C ASP A 76 20.15 -16.22 6.78
N GLU A 77 20.30 -15.72 5.55
CA GLU A 77 21.55 -15.79 4.79
C GLU A 77 22.68 -15.03 5.48
N ARG A 78 22.38 -13.86 6.02
CA ARG A 78 23.36 -13.08 6.79
C ARG A 78 23.81 -13.82 8.05
N ALA A 79 22.91 -14.50 8.75
CA ALA A 79 23.26 -15.32 9.91
C ALA A 79 24.19 -16.48 9.51
N ASP A 80 23.86 -17.20 8.44
CA ASP A 80 24.68 -18.26 7.88
C ASP A 80 26.08 -17.75 7.46
N ASN A 81 26.13 -16.58 6.82
CA ASN A 81 27.39 -15.94 6.41
C ASN A 81 28.25 -15.56 7.63
N PHE A 82 27.66 -15.04 8.71
CA PHE A 82 28.40 -14.80 9.95
C PHE A 82 28.93 -16.10 10.55
N CYS A 83 28.11 -17.14 10.65
CA CYS A 83 28.54 -18.44 11.17
C CYS A 83 29.74 -18.98 10.39
N ARG A 84 29.68 -18.99 9.06
CA ARG A 84 30.78 -19.45 8.20
C ARG A 84 32.06 -18.63 8.39
N LEU A 85 31.95 -17.31 8.53
CA LEU A 85 33.09 -16.43 8.77
C LEU A 85 33.73 -16.68 10.15
N PHE A 86 32.92 -16.91 11.19
CA PHE A 86 33.44 -17.25 12.52
C PHE A 86 34.07 -18.64 12.56
N ASP A 87 33.46 -19.64 11.91
CA ASP A 87 34.05 -20.99 11.78
C ASP A 87 35.41 -20.93 11.06
N SER A 88 35.50 -20.11 10.00
CA SER A 88 36.75 -19.88 9.26
C SER A 88 37.79 -19.17 10.11
N LEU A 89 37.37 -18.22 10.97
CA LEU A 89 38.25 -17.52 11.90
C LEU A 89 38.82 -18.50 12.94
N ASP A 90 37.98 -19.33 13.53
CA ASP A 90 38.38 -20.36 14.49
C ASP A 90 39.40 -21.32 13.87
N GLN A 91 39.17 -21.73 12.61
CA GLN A 91 40.13 -22.55 11.87
C GLN A 91 41.45 -21.80 11.64
N ALA A 92 41.42 -20.58 11.12
CA ALA A 92 42.63 -19.79 10.84
C ALA A 92 43.46 -19.52 12.11
N MET A 93 42.81 -19.35 13.26
CA MET A 93 43.50 -19.20 14.55
C MET A 93 44.28 -20.46 14.97
N THR A 94 43.89 -21.64 14.49
CA THR A 94 44.56 -22.92 14.81
C THR A 94 45.60 -23.35 13.78
N THR A 95 45.37 -23.07 12.48
CA THR A 95 46.19 -23.64 11.39
C THR A 95 46.94 -22.61 10.55
N GLU A 96 46.42 -21.39 10.37
CA GLU A 96 46.95 -20.42 9.41
C GLU A 96 46.77 -18.97 9.87
N THR A 97 47.66 -18.50 10.75
CA THR A 97 47.56 -17.17 11.38
C THR A 97 47.63 -15.99 10.40
N THR A 98 48.11 -16.19 9.18
CA THR A 98 48.16 -15.13 8.15
C THR A 98 46.78 -14.72 7.63
N GLN A 99 45.76 -15.58 7.72
CA GLN A 99 44.41 -15.29 7.19
C GLN A 99 43.48 -14.59 8.21
N VAL A 100 43.87 -14.54 9.49
CA VAL A 100 43.04 -13.99 10.58
C VAL A 100 42.64 -12.54 10.32
N GLY A 101 43.55 -11.71 9.82
CA GLY A 101 43.29 -10.30 9.54
C GLY A 101 42.25 -10.10 8.44
N ASP A 102 42.33 -10.90 7.37
CA ASP A 102 41.42 -10.82 6.23
C ASP A 102 40.00 -11.26 6.62
N ILE A 103 39.89 -12.35 7.41
CA ILE A 103 38.60 -12.85 7.90
C ILE A 103 37.94 -11.83 8.84
N LEU A 104 38.70 -11.21 9.74
CA LEU A 104 38.15 -10.19 10.64
C LEU A 104 37.70 -8.93 9.89
N SER A 105 38.41 -8.57 8.82
CA SER A 105 38.00 -7.50 7.89
C SER A 105 36.69 -7.85 7.18
N ALA A 106 36.53 -9.10 6.71
CA ALA A 106 35.30 -9.57 6.11
C ALA A 106 34.11 -9.54 7.08
N ILE A 107 34.29 -9.99 8.33
CA ILE A 107 33.26 -9.89 9.39
C ILE A 107 32.84 -8.44 9.63
N THR A 108 33.82 -7.54 9.75
CA THR A 108 33.56 -6.11 9.97
C THR A 108 32.83 -5.50 8.78
N THR A 109 33.24 -5.85 7.56
CA THR A 109 32.60 -5.38 6.32
C THR A 109 31.14 -5.84 6.26
N LEU A 110 30.87 -7.13 6.52
CA LEU A 110 29.51 -7.65 6.56
C LEU A 110 28.68 -6.92 7.62
N ALA A 111 29.24 -6.71 8.82
CA ALA A 111 28.58 -5.98 9.90
C ALA A 111 28.25 -4.52 9.55
N MET A 112 29.07 -3.87 8.72
CA MET A 112 28.83 -2.50 8.25
C MET A 112 27.79 -2.41 7.13
N THR A 113 27.54 -3.49 6.38
CA THR A 113 26.54 -3.50 5.31
C THR A 113 25.12 -3.35 5.87
N ASN A 114 24.36 -2.41 5.31
CA ASN A 114 22.97 -2.17 5.66
C ASN A 114 22.07 -3.33 5.16
N PRO A 115 21.37 -4.08 6.03
CA PRO A 115 20.51 -5.20 5.63
C PRO A 115 19.20 -4.76 4.95
N PHE A 116 18.99 -3.46 4.74
CA PHE A 116 17.80 -2.92 4.09
C PHE A 116 18.12 -2.16 2.80
N SER A 117 19.34 -2.27 2.27
CA SER A 117 19.74 -1.51 1.07
C SER A 117 18.88 -1.84 -0.15
N GLU A 118 18.39 -3.08 -0.25
CA GLU A 118 17.60 -3.55 -1.40
C GLU A 118 16.10 -3.22 -1.28
N LEU A 119 15.59 -3.01 -0.06
CA LEU A 119 14.20 -2.62 0.18
C LEU A 119 13.81 -1.23 -0.36
N ARG A 120 14.77 -0.49 -0.92
CA ARG A 120 14.52 0.81 -1.53
C ARG A 120 13.62 0.72 -2.76
N ASP A 121 13.54 -0.45 -3.39
CA ASP A 121 12.68 -0.72 -4.53
C ASP A 121 11.97 -2.08 -4.42
N VAL A 122 10.68 -2.04 -4.07
CA VAL A 122 9.82 -3.22 -3.94
C VAL A 122 9.72 -4.00 -5.26
N ALA A 123 9.82 -3.33 -6.41
CA ALA A 123 9.78 -4.02 -7.71
C ALA A 123 11.02 -4.89 -7.92
N THR A 124 12.20 -4.37 -7.56
CA THR A 124 13.46 -5.13 -7.60
C THR A 124 13.42 -6.30 -6.62
N VAL A 125 12.98 -6.10 -5.38
CA VAL A 125 12.85 -7.18 -4.39
C VAL A 125 11.88 -8.27 -4.89
N THR A 126 10.77 -7.87 -5.51
CA THR A 126 9.80 -8.81 -6.09
C THR A 126 10.43 -9.60 -7.24
N ALA A 127 11.25 -8.98 -8.08
CA ALA A 127 11.97 -9.69 -9.13
C ALA A 127 12.97 -10.70 -8.56
N ASN A 128 13.77 -10.29 -7.58
CA ASN A 128 14.73 -11.13 -6.87
C ASN A 128 14.07 -12.31 -6.16
N LEU A 129 12.86 -12.14 -5.60
CA LEU A 129 12.09 -13.23 -5.00
C LEU A 129 11.69 -14.32 -6.01
N HIS A 130 11.52 -13.96 -7.28
CA HIS A 130 11.22 -14.89 -8.36
C HIS A 130 12.46 -15.50 -9.01
N ASP A 131 13.63 -14.93 -8.75
CA ASP A 131 14.91 -15.51 -9.15
C ASP A 131 15.34 -16.59 -8.13
N LYS A 132 15.66 -17.78 -8.64
CA LYS A 132 16.09 -18.90 -7.80
C LYS A 132 17.56 -18.87 -7.45
N ASP A 133 18.34 -18.14 -8.22
CA ASP A 133 19.79 -18.06 -8.09
C ASP A 133 20.24 -16.78 -7.37
N HIS A 134 19.29 -16.03 -6.80
CA HIS A 134 19.56 -14.81 -6.07
C HIS A 134 20.07 -15.08 -4.64
N GLU A 135 21.25 -14.52 -4.35
CA GLU A 135 21.88 -14.44 -3.01
C GLU A 135 21.41 -13.16 -2.30
N TRP A 136 21.02 -13.28 -1.02
CA TRP A 136 20.37 -12.26 -0.19
C TRP A 136 21.30 -11.54 0.80
#